data_AF-A0A2N1UIZ7-F1
#
_entry.id   AF-A0A2N1UIZ7-F1
#
_cell.length_a   1.000
_cell.length_b   1.000
_cell.length_c   1.000
_cell.angle_alpha   90.00
_cell.angle_beta   90.00
_cell.angle_gamma   90.00
#
_symmetry.space_group_name_H-M   'P 1'
#
loop_
_entity.id
_entity.type
_entity.pdbx_description
1 polymer ?
#
loop_
_entity_poly.entity_id
_entity_poly.type
_entity_poly.pdbx_seq_one_letter_code
_entity_poly.pdbx_strand_id
1 'polypeptide(L)' 'MSKSKQLTYSQALTELEEIISEIESEEINVDVLAEKVRRAAYLIKFCKDRLRNTEEEVKKALSEIKGTEETEQEK' A
#
# COMPACT_ATOMS: atom_id res chain seq x y z
N MET A 1 -22.26 -14.28 3.06
CA MET A 1 -21.28 -13.56 2.23
C MET A 1 -20.21 -13.02 3.16
N SER A 2 -19.15 -13.77 3.43
CA SER A 2 -18.18 -13.38 4.46
C SER A 2 -16.77 -13.67 3.98
N LYS A 3 -16.20 -12.76 3.21
CA LYS A 3 -14.75 -12.66 3.12
C LYS A 3 -14.35 -11.58 4.10
N SER A 4 -13.75 -12.01 5.21
CA SER A 4 -12.90 -11.17 6.06
C SER A 4 -11.80 -10.61 5.17
N LYS A 5 -12.11 -9.53 4.46
CA LYS A 5 -11.24 -8.96 3.44
C LYS A 5 -10.10 -8.28 4.18
N GLN A 6 -8.96 -8.97 4.24
CA GLN A 6 -7.70 -8.27 4.47
C GLN A 6 -7.65 -7.11 3.48
N LEU A 7 -7.41 -5.90 4.00
CA LEU A 7 -7.35 -4.69 3.19
C LEU A 7 -6.32 -4.92 2.08
N THR A 8 -6.76 -4.85 0.82
CA THR A 8 -5.83 -4.95 -0.31
C THR A 8 -5.39 -3.54 -0.74
N TYR A 9 -4.27 -3.44 -1.45
CA TYR A 9 -3.77 -2.17 -1.97
C TYR A 9 -4.84 -1.45 -2.81
N SER A 10 -5.50 -2.17 -3.72
CA SER A 10 -6.57 -1.61 -4.54
C SER A 10 -7.74 -1.08 -3.71
N GLN A 11 -8.14 -1.80 -2.66
CA GLN A 11 -9.19 -1.32 -1.76
C GLN A 11 -8.77 -0.10 -0.96
N ALA A 12 -7.53 -0.08 -0.45
CA ALA A 12 -6.99 1.08 0.25
C ALA A 12 -6.90 2.31 -0.66
N LEU A 13 -6.61 2.11 -1.95
CA LEU A 13 -6.57 3.17 -2.95
C LEU A 13 -7.97 3.70 -3.26
N THR A 14 -8.95 2.82 -3.49
CA THR A 14 -10.35 3.23 -3.68
C THR A 14 -10.89 4.00 -2.47
N GLU A 15 -10.63 3.52 -1.25
CA GLU A 15 -11.03 4.22 -0.03
C GLU A 15 -10.34 5.60 0.10
N LEU A 16 -9.09 5.73 -0.35
CA LEU A 16 -8.39 7.00 -0.35
C LEU A 16 -9.00 7.99 -1.36
N GLU A 17 -9.37 7.53 -2.55
CA GLU A 17 -10.07 8.34 -3.57
C GLU A 17 -11.44 8.81 -3.07
N GLU A 18 -12.21 7.93 -2.43
CA GLU A 18 -13.48 8.28 -1.78
C GLU A 18 -13.29 9.35 -0.72
N ILE A 19 -12.28 9.20 0.16
CA ILE A 19 -11.96 10.20 1.18
C ILE A 19 -11.61 11.55 0.54
N ILE A 20 -10.82 11.57 -0.54
CA ILE A 20 -10.49 12.81 -1.23
C ILE A 20 -11.75 13.47 -1.80
N SER A 21 -12.61 12.69 -2.45
CA SER A 21 -13.87 13.21 -3.01
C SER A 21 -14.81 13.77 -1.92
N GLU A 22 -14.85 13.15 -0.75
CA GLU A 22 -15.62 13.65 0.40
C GLU A 22 -15.02 14.94 0.97
N ILE A 23 -13.68 15.05 1.03
CA ILE A 23 -12.98 16.25 1.52
C ILE A 23 -13.18 17.44 0.56
N GLU A 24 -13.23 17.18 -0.75
CA GLU A 24 -13.50 18.19 -1.77
C GLU A 24 -14.96 18.65 -1.80
N SER A 25 -15.86 17.98 -1.06
CA SER A 25 -17.24 18.39 -0.92
C SER A 25 -17.36 19.64 -0.04
N GLU A 26 -18.10 20.65 -0.50
CA GLU A 26 -18.32 21.92 0.21
C GLU A 26 -19.09 21.78 1.54
N GLU A 27 -19.69 20.62 1.81
CA GLU A 27 -20.51 20.38 3.01
C GLU A 27 -19.77 19.66 4.15
N ILE A 28 -18.45 19.41 4.02
CA ILE A 28 -17.72 18.67 5.05
C ILE A 28 -17.48 19.49 6.33
N ASN A 29 -17.88 18.94 7.47
CA ASN A 29 -17.62 19.56 8.78
C ASN A 29 -16.16 19.37 9.22
N VAL A 30 -15.59 20.35 9.94
CA VAL A 30 -14.19 20.32 10.41
C VAL A 30 -13.84 19.09 11.26
N ASP A 31 -14.78 18.60 12.08
CA ASP A 31 -14.56 17.40 12.89
C ASP A 31 -14.46 16.14 12.01
N VAL A 32 -15.31 16.05 10.98
CA VAL A 32 -15.31 14.95 10.00
C VAL A 32 -14.05 15.01 9.13
N LEU A 33 -13.64 16.20 8.72
CA LEU A 33 -12.39 16.42 7.98
C LEU A 33 -11.19 15.86 8.75
N ALA A 34 -11.10 16.14 10.06
CA ALA A 34 -10.01 15.63 10.89
C ALA A 34 -9.99 14.10 10.98
N GLU A 35 -11.15 13.44 11.01
CA GLU A 35 -11.24 11.97 10.98
C GLU A 35 -10.84 11.40 9.61
N LYS A 36 -11.34 12.00 8.53
CA LYS A 36 -11.04 11.59 7.15
C LYS A 36 -9.55 11.72 6.83
N VAL A 37 -8.91 12.81 7.25
CA VAL A 37 -7.46 13.00 7.11
C VAL A 37 -6.67 11.96 7.91
N ARG A 38 -7.08 11.66 9.15
CA ARG A 38 -6.46 10.58 9.95
C ARG A 38 -6.58 9.22 9.25
N ARG A 39 -7.74 8.94 8.65
CA ARG A 39 -7.98 7.71 7.88
C ARG A 39 -7.10 7.65 6.63
N ALA A 40 -7.04 8.73 5.85
CA ALA A 40 -6.17 8.84 4.68
C ALA A 40 -4.69 8.60 5.05
N ALA A 41 -4.21 9.18 6.15
CA ALA A 41 -2.84 8.98 6.63
C ALA A 41 -2.56 7.51 6.96
N TYR A 42 -3.53 6.80 7.56
CA TYR A 42 -3.43 5.37 7.82
C TYR A 42 -3.34 4.55 6.52
N LEU A 43 -4.21 4.85 5.54
CA LEU A 43 -4.22 4.17 4.24
C LEU A 43 -2.91 4.38 3.47
N ILE A 44 -2.38 5.60 3.47
CA ILE A 44 -1.08 5.92 2.85
C ILE A 44 0.04 5.10 3.49
N LYS A 45 0.07 5.01 4.82
CA LYS A 45 1.06 4.20 5.54
C LYS A 45 0.94 2.72 5.16
N PHE A 46 -0.29 2.20 5.14
CA PHE A 46 -0.56 0.83 4.73
C PHE A 46 -0.07 0.54 3.30
N CYS A 47 -0.34 1.45 2.35
CA CYS A 47 0.12 1.32 0.97
C CYS A 47 1.65 1.31 0.87
N LYS A 48 2.34 2.19 1.61
CA LYS A 48 3.81 2.23 1.67
C LYS A 48 4.40 0.94 2.23
N ASP A 49 3.86 0.42 3.33
CA ASP A 49 4.34 -0.82 3.94
C ASP A 49 4.16 -2.00 2.96
N ARG A 50 3.04 -2.05 2.25
CA ARG A 50 2.76 -3.10 1.26
C ARG A 50 3.71 -3.04 0.07
N LEU A 51 4.00 -1.84 -0.44
CA LEU A 51 4.99 -1.64 -1.51
C LEU A 51 6.38 -2.08 -1.06
N ARG A 52 6.79 -1.68 0.15
CA ARG A 52 8.11 -2.06 0.70
C ARG A 52 8.26 -3.57 0.85
N ASN A 53 7.26 -4.23 1.43
CA ASN A 53 7.26 -5.70 1.54
C ASN A 53 7.31 -6.38 0.17
N THR A 54 6.54 -5.85 -0.80
CA THR A 54 6.55 -6.38 -2.17
C THR A 54 7.92 -6.21 -2.83
N GLU A 55 8.58 -5.05 -2.63
CA GLU A 55 9.93 -4.80 -3.14
C GLU A 55 10.96 -5.77 -2.54
N GLU A 56 10.88 -6.04 -1.23
CA GLU A 56 11.75 -7.01 -0.56
C GLU A 56 11.51 -8.44 -1.06
N GLU A 57 10.26 -8.85 -1.25
CA GLU A 57 9.91 -10.16 -1.83
C GLU A 57 10.42 -10.30 -3.25
N VAL A 58 10.22 -9.28 -4.10
CA VAL A 58 10.73 -9.26 -5.48
C VAL A 58 12.24 -9.34 -5.50
N LYS A 59 12.93 -8.56 -4.66
CA LYS A 59 14.38 -8.58 -4.55
C LYS A 59 14.89 -9.96 -4.13
N LYS A 60 14.23 -10.60 -3.17
CA LYS A 60 14.56 -11.96 -2.73
C LYS A 60 14.36 -12.99 -3.84
N ALA A 61 13.21 -12.95 -4.53
CA ALA A 61 12.93 -13.83 -5.65
C ALA A 61 13.94 -13.65 -6.80
N LEU A 62 14.32 -12.41 -7.12
CA LEU A 62 15.35 -12.11 -8.11
C LEU A 62 16.74 -12.62 -7.67
N SER A 63 17.07 -12.53 -6.39
CA SER A 63 18.30 -13.10 -5.82
C SER A 63 18.31 -14.63 -5.89
N GLU A 64 17.18 -15.29 -5.66
CA GLU A 64 17.05 -16.75 -5.81
C GLU A 64 17.22 -17.18 -7.28
N ILE A 65 16.69 -16.41 -8.23
CA ILE A 65 16.84 -16.65 -9.68
C ILE A 65 18.30 -16.40 -10.13
N LYS A 66 18.92 -15.31 -9.66
CA LYS A 66 20.33 -15.00 -9.96
C LYS A 66 21.31 -15.94 -9.26
N GLY A 67 20.93 -16.53 -8.14
CA GLY A 67 21.73 -17.48 -7.34
C GLY A 67 21.98 -18.84 -8.01
N THR A 68 21.60 -19.02 -9.27
CA THR A 68 21.97 -20.16 -10.12
C THR A 68 23.01 -19.83 -11.21
N GLU A 69 23.53 -18.60 -11.27
CA GLU A 69 24.58 -18.20 -12.24
C GLU A 69 25.75 -17.44 -11.58
N GLU A 70 26.29 -17.96 -10.49
CA GLU A 70 27.65 -17.62 -10.03
C GLU A 70 28.48 -18.91 -9.85
N THR A 71 28.59 -19.70 -10.93
CA THR A 71 29.79 -20.51 -11.16
C THR A 71 30.84 -19.60 -11.79
N GLU A 72 31.94 -19.42 -11.06
CA GLU A 72 33.28 -19.03 -11.53
C GLU A 72 33.41 -17.69 -12.27
N GLN A 73 34.07 -16.73 -11.62
CA GLN A 73 35.12 -15.94 -12.26
C GLN A 73 36.08 -15.32 -11.23
N GLU A 74 37.16 -16.06 -10.99
CA GLU A 74 38.55 -15.61 -10.84
C GLU A 74 38.81 -14.18 -10.31
N LYS A 75 39.29 -14.08 -9.06
CA LYS A 75 40.70 -13.77 -8.77
C LYS A 75 41.10 -14.04 -7.32
#